data_AF-A0A1V6MWC6-F1
#
_entry.id   AF-A0A1V6MWC6-F1
#
_cell.length_a   1.000
_cell.length_b   1.000
_cell.length_c   1.000
_cell.angle_alpha   90.00
_cell.angle_beta   90.00
_cell.angle_gamma   90.00
#
_symmetry.space_group_name_H-M   'P 1'
#
loop_
_entity.id
_entity.type
_entity.pdbx_description
1 polymer ?
#
loop_
_entity_poly.entity_id
_entity_poly.type
_entity_poly.pdbx_seq_one_letter_code
_entity_poly.pdbx_strand_id
1 'polypeptide(L)'
;MTTLLDPSSRSLVFAVFSVFVVICLMLCIVTGADEDDRALVRSEKRRLRSWQQGIAMGGDTTTVATVTVLVGMVATSGFDGLSVMLGSLIGVMLLLVLIIEPLRRHASLTPADMLDARGSGGPAVRVSWGAVTLLVCFPLLVVQLVVVGNVAAALIGQPGTRTGCILVIGCVMTALAVSGGIRGTGVVMLAKSAIALPVLVVAAVLVLDRFGGDPGRLLDAAAHGSRMGEAYLRPGGYTGDGWVGAVNRIGQTFGMSMATLAMPAVLMRAISTKSPRGARTGGRWMLTELTLLYGALTVVGVGAAALVGEALRQAGPSAQVFTPLMLGRALDGGGLLVAALACVLFLTALAAVVDVTLAAGIALGRDVLGAYGKTAGSHPAEKADGTASRWSAALTGALAALVAVVVADWNLVVVSTLWLAVCGAALAPVLLYALYWPGFTARGALWCLWGATVLSIAALVLSPYTSGTPASIFPGQDFRVWDVTIPGLVTVPAGFLLGWLGSVTDRRRAAGEVRGAEHVRSTP
;
A
#
# COMPACT_ATOMS: atom_id res chain seq x y z
N MET A 1 -28.01 7.44 -5.42
CA MET A 1 -27.18 6.21 -5.38
C MET A 1 -27.57 5.29 -4.20
N THR A 2 -28.85 5.16 -3.85
CA THR A 2 -29.26 4.52 -2.57
C THR A 2 -29.48 3.01 -2.62
N THR A 3 -29.41 2.36 -3.80
CA THR A 3 -29.47 0.90 -3.91
C THR A 3 -28.58 0.38 -5.04
N LEU A 4 -27.35 -0.04 -4.70
CA LEU A 4 -26.43 -0.69 -5.66
C LEU A 4 -26.83 -2.14 -5.96
N LEU A 5 -27.54 -2.79 -5.03
CA LEU A 5 -27.91 -4.21 -5.07
C LEU A 5 -29.42 -4.43 -5.05
N ASP A 6 -29.85 -5.48 -5.75
CA ASP A 6 -31.15 -6.09 -5.56
C ASP A 6 -31.28 -6.77 -4.18
N PRO A 7 -32.49 -6.89 -3.60
CA PRO A 7 -32.68 -7.44 -2.26
C PRO A 7 -32.12 -8.86 -2.06
N SER A 8 -32.25 -9.72 -3.07
CA SER A 8 -31.71 -11.09 -3.08
C SER A 8 -30.19 -11.13 -3.16
N SER A 9 -29.59 -10.26 -3.98
CA SER A 9 -28.13 -10.11 -4.05
C SER A 9 -27.57 -9.54 -2.75
N ARG A 10 -28.33 -8.71 -2.04
CA ARG A 10 -27.95 -8.12 -0.75
C ARG A 10 -27.80 -9.18 0.34
N SER A 11 -28.75 -10.10 0.46
CA SER A 11 -28.64 -11.19 1.44
C SER A 11 -27.46 -12.11 1.12
N LEU A 12 -27.20 -12.39 -0.16
CA LEU A 12 -26.02 -13.15 -0.61
C LEU A 12 -24.70 -12.46 -0.21
N VAL A 13 -24.57 -11.16 -0.45
CA VAL A 13 -23.37 -10.39 -0.07
C VAL A 13 -23.15 -10.44 1.43
N PHE A 14 -24.19 -10.20 2.24
CA PHE A 14 -24.06 -10.27 3.69
C PHE A 14 -23.71 -11.68 4.17
N ALA A 15 -24.29 -12.72 3.57
CA ALA A 15 -23.99 -14.10 3.92
C ALA A 15 -22.53 -14.47 3.60
N VAL A 16 -22.06 -14.19 2.38
CA VAL A 16 -20.68 -14.47 1.95
C VAL A 16 -19.68 -13.64 2.77
N PHE A 17 -19.97 -12.36 3.00
CA PHE A 17 -19.14 -11.51 3.85
C PHE A 17 -19.06 -12.05 5.28
N SER A 18 -20.21 -12.42 5.89
CA SER A 18 -20.25 -12.96 7.24
C SER A 18 -19.49 -14.28 7.35
N VAL A 19 -19.67 -15.19 6.40
CA VAL A 19 -18.92 -16.46 6.33
C VAL A 19 -17.43 -16.19 6.20
N PHE A 20 -17.02 -15.27 5.34
CA PHE A 20 -15.62 -14.92 5.16
C PHE A 20 -15.00 -14.32 6.43
N VAL A 21 -15.72 -13.41 7.09
CA VAL A 21 -15.29 -12.82 8.37
C VAL A 21 -15.17 -13.90 9.45
N VAL A 22 -16.12 -14.82 9.54
CA VAL A 22 -16.08 -15.96 10.47
C VAL A 22 -14.89 -16.87 10.18
N ILE A 23 -14.61 -17.19 8.91
CA ILE A 23 -13.45 -17.98 8.51
C ILE A 23 -12.15 -17.24 8.88
N CYS A 24 -12.07 -15.93 8.65
CA CYS A 24 -10.92 -15.14 9.05
C CYS A 24 -10.73 -15.10 10.56
N LEU A 25 -11.81 -14.91 11.34
CA LEU A 25 -11.78 -14.97 12.79
C LEU A 25 -11.30 -16.34 13.26
N MET A 26 -11.86 -17.42 12.71
CA MET A 26 -11.46 -18.78 13.04
C MET A 26 -9.98 -19.01 12.71
N LEU A 27 -9.52 -18.61 11.52
CA LEU A 27 -8.12 -18.73 11.12
C LEU A 27 -7.20 -17.91 12.03
N CYS A 28 -7.56 -16.67 12.38
CA CYS A 28 -6.77 -15.83 13.27
C CYS A 28 -6.70 -16.42 14.68
N ILE A 29 -7.80 -16.95 15.21
CA ILE A 29 -7.84 -17.58 16.54
C ILE A 29 -7.03 -18.88 16.55
N VAL A 30 -7.24 -19.76 15.56
CA VAL A 30 -6.54 -21.06 15.46
C VAL A 30 -5.03 -20.86 15.23
N THR A 31 -4.63 -19.82 14.50
CA THR A 31 -3.20 -19.53 14.26
C THR A 31 -2.55 -18.67 15.34
N GLY A 32 -3.33 -17.89 16.10
CA GLY A 32 -2.87 -17.05 17.21
C GLY A 32 -2.74 -17.81 18.55
N ALA A 33 -3.41 -18.95 18.72
CA ALA A 33 -3.33 -19.78 19.93
C ALA A 33 -2.01 -20.57 20.08
N ASP A 34 -1.16 -20.59 19.06
CA ASP A 34 0.07 -21.41 18.97
C ASP A 34 1.37 -20.58 19.20
N GLU A 35 1.29 -19.48 19.97
CA GLU A 35 2.42 -18.59 20.23
C GLU A 35 3.33 -19.08 21.35
N ASP A 36 4.33 -19.87 20.96
CA ASP A 36 5.62 -19.86 21.63
C ASP A 36 6.65 -19.25 20.67
N ASP A 37 6.81 -17.92 20.73
CA ASP A 37 7.60 -17.09 19.81
C ASP A 37 9.07 -17.54 19.67
N ARG A 38 9.58 -18.35 20.60
CA ARG A 38 10.98 -18.81 20.66
C ARG A 38 11.26 -20.08 19.84
N ALA A 39 10.26 -20.95 19.59
CA ALA A 39 10.45 -22.19 18.84
C ALA A 39 10.34 -22.01 17.31
N LEU A 40 9.85 -20.85 16.87
CA LEU A 40 9.23 -20.67 15.56
C LEU A 40 10.12 -20.05 14.48
N VAL A 41 11.24 -19.43 14.85
CA VAL A 41 12.31 -19.08 13.89
C VAL A 41 13.02 -20.34 13.35
N ARG A 42 12.96 -21.46 14.08
CA ARG A 42 13.63 -22.74 13.76
C ARG A 42 12.73 -23.85 13.18
N SER A 43 11.41 -23.78 13.32
CA SER A 43 10.52 -24.84 12.82
C SER A 43 10.31 -24.75 11.30
N GLU A 44 10.88 -25.70 10.55
CA GLU A 44 10.69 -25.89 9.09
C GLU A 44 9.31 -26.44 8.71
N LYS A 45 8.56 -27.02 9.67
CA LYS A 45 7.43 -27.93 9.36
C LYS A 45 6.09 -27.25 9.00
N ARG A 46 5.96 -25.91 9.09
CA ARG A 46 4.71 -25.16 8.78
C ARG A 46 4.93 -23.87 7.96
N ARG A 47 5.89 -23.83 7.04
CA ARG A 47 6.09 -22.65 6.16
C ARG A 47 5.28 -22.78 4.87
N LEU A 48 4.67 -21.67 4.43
CA LEU A 48 4.09 -21.55 3.09
C LEU A 48 5.12 -21.96 2.04
N ARG A 49 4.70 -22.70 1.01
CA ARG A 49 5.56 -23.06 -0.12
C ARG A 49 5.98 -21.79 -0.85
N SER A 50 7.14 -21.80 -1.52
CA SER A 50 7.68 -20.62 -2.19
C SER A 50 6.71 -19.94 -3.16
N TRP A 51 5.89 -20.71 -3.89
CA TRP A 51 4.85 -20.17 -4.77
C TRP A 51 3.68 -19.55 -4.00
N GLN A 52 3.27 -20.15 -2.88
CA GLN A 52 2.24 -19.61 -1.99
C GLN A 52 2.70 -18.31 -1.34
N GLN A 53 3.99 -18.23 -0.97
CA GLN A 53 4.59 -16.98 -0.48
C GLN A 53 4.60 -15.90 -1.56
N GLY A 54 4.92 -16.27 -2.80
CA GLY A 54 4.80 -15.36 -3.95
C GLY A 54 3.40 -14.75 -4.07
N ILE A 55 2.37 -15.61 -4.06
CA ILE A 55 0.99 -15.15 -4.16
C ILE A 55 0.58 -14.31 -2.94
N ALA A 56 0.99 -14.72 -1.74
CA ALA A 56 0.70 -13.96 -0.53
C ALA A 56 1.37 -12.57 -0.54
N MET A 57 2.59 -12.43 -1.05
CA MET A 57 3.26 -11.13 -1.23
C MET A 57 2.54 -10.27 -2.28
N GLY A 58 2.08 -10.88 -3.39
CA GLY A 58 1.24 -10.20 -4.38
C GLY A 58 -0.06 -9.67 -3.77
N GLY A 59 -0.66 -10.49 -2.91
CA GLY A 59 -1.79 -10.13 -2.07
C GLY A 59 -1.55 -8.91 -1.18
N ASP A 60 -0.40 -8.82 -0.52
CA ASP A 60 -0.04 -7.67 0.34
C ASP A 60 0.07 -6.36 -0.43
N THR A 61 0.67 -6.41 -1.63
CA THR A 61 0.73 -5.24 -2.53
C THR A 61 -0.65 -4.79 -3.02
N THR A 62 -1.64 -5.69 -2.99
CA THR A 62 -2.99 -5.44 -3.49
C THR A 62 -3.90 -4.98 -2.36
N THR A 63 -4.07 -3.66 -2.26
CA THR A 63 -4.96 -3.02 -1.29
C THR A 63 -6.35 -2.81 -1.88
N VAL A 64 -7.35 -2.55 -1.03
CA VAL A 64 -8.69 -2.19 -1.53
C VAL A 64 -8.66 -0.85 -2.29
N ALA A 65 -7.73 0.05 -1.93
CA ALA A 65 -7.48 1.28 -2.68
C ALA A 65 -6.97 0.98 -4.10
N THR A 66 -6.12 -0.02 -4.28
CA THR A 66 -5.69 -0.48 -5.61
C THR A 66 -6.89 -0.90 -6.48
N VAL A 67 -7.85 -1.64 -5.91
CA VAL A 67 -9.03 -2.15 -6.64
C VAL A 67 -10.07 -1.05 -6.89
N THR A 68 -10.14 -0.03 -6.04
CA THR A 68 -11.18 1.02 -6.13
C THR A 68 -10.64 2.33 -6.67
N VAL A 69 -9.66 2.93 -5.99
CA VAL A 69 -9.07 4.23 -6.32
C VAL A 69 -8.36 4.18 -7.67
N LEU A 70 -7.51 3.18 -7.96
CA LEU A 70 -6.83 3.14 -9.26
C LEU A 70 -7.81 2.85 -10.40
N VAL A 71 -8.80 1.97 -10.20
CA VAL A 71 -9.84 1.70 -11.19
C VAL A 71 -10.68 2.95 -11.46
N GLY A 72 -11.06 3.68 -10.41
CA GLY A 72 -11.76 4.96 -10.53
C GLY A 72 -10.90 6.04 -11.18
N MET A 73 -9.59 6.05 -10.93
CA MET A 73 -8.65 6.94 -11.59
C MET A 73 -8.56 6.63 -13.08
N VAL A 74 -8.48 5.36 -13.50
CA VAL A 74 -8.56 4.99 -14.92
C VAL A 74 -9.90 5.43 -15.51
N ALA A 75 -11.01 5.19 -14.81
CA ALA A 75 -12.34 5.54 -15.31
C ALA A 75 -12.57 7.06 -15.50
N THR A 76 -11.92 7.88 -14.68
CA THR A 76 -12.13 9.35 -14.66
C THR A 76 -11.00 10.16 -15.28
N SER A 77 -9.80 9.59 -15.36
CA SER A 77 -8.56 10.25 -15.79
C SER A 77 -7.88 9.57 -16.98
N GLY A 78 -8.43 8.46 -17.49
CA GLY A 78 -7.97 7.78 -18.70
C GLY A 78 -6.51 7.32 -18.62
N PHE A 79 -5.71 7.70 -19.62
CA PHE A 79 -4.31 7.29 -19.77
C PHE A 79 -3.45 7.57 -18.51
N ASP A 80 -3.67 8.70 -17.84
CA ASP A 80 -2.88 9.07 -16.67
C ASP A 80 -3.12 8.06 -15.52
N GLY A 81 -4.35 7.55 -15.36
CA GLY A 81 -4.66 6.49 -14.39
C GLY A 81 -3.95 5.17 -14.69
N LEU A 82 -3.82 4.82 -15.98
CA LEU A 82 -3.09 3.62 -16.41
C LEU A 82 -1.59 3.74 -16.11
N SER A 83 -1.02 4.94 -16.25
CA SER A 83 0.39 5.18 -15.91
C SER A 83 0.70 4.88 -14.45
N VAL A 84 -0.24 5.13 -13.52
CA VAL A 84 -0.09 4.82 -12.09
C VAL A 84 -0.07 3.30 -11.84
N MET A 85 -0.96 2.56 -12.50
CA MET A 85 -0.97 1.10 -12.42
C MET A 85 0.34 0.50 -12.96
N LEU A 86 0.84 1.01 -14.09
CA LEU A 86 2.13 0.62 -14.65
C LEU A 86 3.28 0.94 -13.70
N GLY A 87 3.29 2.12 -13.09
CA GLY A 87 4.27 2.51 -12.07
C GLY A 87 4.30 1.51 -10.91
N SER A 88 3.14 1.04 -10.47
CA SER A 88 3.04 0.02 -9.41
C SER A 88 3.68 -1.31 -9.84
N LEU A 89 3.41 -1.76 -11.07
CA LEU A 89 3.98 -3.01 -11.60
C LEU A 89 5.51 -2.93 -11.75
N ILE A 90 6.02 -1.78 -12.23
CA ILE A 90 7.46 -1.50 -12.28
C ILE A 90 8.06 -1.55 -10.87
N GLY A 91 7.39 -0.96 -9.87
CA GLY A 91 7.84 -1.00 -8.48
C GLY A 91 7.97 -2.41 -7.91
N VAL A 92 7.06 -3.31 -8.27
CA VAL A 92 7.16 -4.75 -7.92
C VAL A 92 8.41 -5.37 -8.57
N MET A 93 8.71 -5.06 -9.84
CA MET A 93 9.92 -5.55 -10.49
C MET A 93 11.18 -5.07 -9.80
N LEU A 94 11.21 -3.79 -9.43
CA LEU A 94 12.30 -3.22 -8.64
C LEU A 94 12.39 -3.91 -7.28
N LEU A 95 11.28 -4.23 -6.61
CA LEU A 95 11.28 -4.94 -5.34
C LEU A 95 11.93 -6.32 -5.47
N LEU A 96 11.51 -7.12 -6.46
CA LEU A 96 12.03 -8.46 -6.67
C LEU A 96 13.54 -8.46 -6.93
N VAL A 97 14.02 -7.53 -7.77
CA VAL A 97 15.42 -7.47 -8.23
C VAL A 97 16.32 -6.76 -7.22
N LEU A 98 15.89 -5.60 -6.70
CA LEU A 98 16.73 -4.72 -5.89
C LEU A 98 16.66 -4.99 -4.40
N ILE A 99 15.57 -5.59 -3.90
CA ILE A 99 15.34 -5.73 -2.46
C ILE A 99 15.31 -7.19 -2.06
N ILE A 100 14.42 -8.00 -2.65
CA ILE A 100 14.27 -9.41 -2.27
C ILE A 100 15.55 -10.19 -2.55
N GLU A 101 16.17 -9.98 -3.72
CA GLU A 101 17.38 -10.72 -4.06
C GLU A 101 18.57 -10.41 -3.13
N PRO A 102 18.89 -9.14 -2.79
CA PRO A 102 19.97 -8.84 -1.84
C PRO A 102 19.63 -9.15 -0.38
N LEU A 103 18.38 -8.95 0.06
CA LEU A 103 17.94 -9.21 1.44
C LEU A 103 18.14 -10.68 1.87
N ARG A 104 18.23 -11.61 0.92
CA ARG A 104 18.46 -13.03 1.21
C ARG A 104 19.73 -13.30 2.01
N ARG A 105 20.77 -12.45 1.90
CA ARG A 105 22.02 -12.58 2.66
C ARG A 105 21.82 -12.27 4.15
N HIS A 106 20.70 -11.66 4.50
CA HIS A 106 20.33 -11.19 5.84
C HIS A 106 18.98 -11.78 6.30
N ALA A 107 18.65 -12.99 5.82
CA ALA A 107 17.34 -13.64 5.96
C ALA A 107 17.00 -14.03 7.42
N SER A 108 16.67 -13.02 8.23
CA SER A 108 16.11 -13.08 9.59
C SER A 108 16.00 -11.69 10.23
N LEU A 109 16.61 -10.67 9.63
CA LEU A 109 16.64 -9.32 10.17
C LEU A 109 15.45 -8.51 9.64
N THR A 110 14.75 -7.79 10.52
CA THR A 110 13.80 -6.78 10.07
C THR A 110 14.55 -5.62 9.41
N PRO A 111 13.90 -4.75 8.61
CA PRO A 111 14.59 -3.63 7.96
C PRO A 111 15.40 -2.75 8.95
N ALA A 112 14.86 -2.51 10.15
CA ALA A 112 15.58 -1.80 11.21
C ALA A 112 16.79 -2.58 11.75
N ASP A 113 16.65 -3.91 11.93
CA ASP A 113 17.78 -4.75 12.36
C ASP A 113 18.87 -4.85 11.28
N MET A 114 18.49 -4.78 10.00
CA MET A 114 19.43 -4.72 8.89
C MET A 114 20.24 -3.42 8.92
N LEU A 115 19.60 -2.28 9.23
CA LEU A 115 20.32 -1.02 9.38
C LEU A 115 21.34 -1.09 10.53
N ASP A 116 20.98 -1.71 11.66
CA ASP A 116 21.89 -1.97 12.78
C ASP A 116 23.05 -2.89 12.37
N ALA A 117 22.77 -4.00 11.67
CA ALA A 117 23.79 -4.94 11.20
C ALA A 117 24.77 -4.32 10.18
N ARG A 118 24.36 -3.26 9.48
CA ARG A 118 25.20 -2.52 8.53
C ARG A 118 25.99 -1.38 9.16
N GLY A 119 25.86 -1.15 10.47
CA GLY A 119 26.54 -0.03 11.15
C GLY A 119 25.92 1.35 10.88
N SER A 120 24.88 1.40 10.04
CA SER A 120 24.07 2.60 9.76
C SER A 120 22.89 2.77 10.73
N GLY A 121 22.78 1.90 11.73
CA GLY A 121 21.66 1.86 12.68
C GLY A 121 21.94 2.58 14.00
N GLY A 122 21.20 2.20 15.03
CA GLY A 122 21.23 2.77 16.37
C GLY A 122 19.83 3.16 16.87
N PRO A 123 19.68 3.49 18.16
CA PRO A 123 18.36 3.77 18.75
C PRO A 123 17.60 4.87 18.01
N ALA A 124 18.28 5.97 17.64
CA ALA A 124 17.67 7.08 16.93
C ALA A 124 17.19 6.71 15.51
N VAL A 125 17.98 5.91 14.77
CA VAL A 125 17.62 5.45 13.42
C VAL A 125 16.46 4.47 13.49
N ARG A 126 16.47 3.56 14.48
CA ARG A 126 15.38 2.61 14.70
C ARG A 126 14.06 3.31 15.04
N VAL A 127 14.08 4.26 15.97
CA VAL A 127 12.90 5.07 16.30
C VAL A 127 12.41 5.85 15.07
N SER A 128 13.32 6.45 14.31
CA SER A 128 12.97 7.21 13.11
C SER A 128 12.39 6.32 12.01
N TRP A 129 12.94 5.12 11.81
CA TRP A 129 12.40 4.13 10.88
C TRP A 129 10.98 3.72 11.29
N GLY A 130 10.77 3.40 12.56
CA GLY A 130 9.46 3.07 13.12
C GLY A 130 8.45 4.21 12.96
N ALA A 131 8.87 5.45 13.25
CA ALA A 131 8.02 6.64 13.11
C ALA A 131 7.62 6.91 11.66
N VAL A 132 8.56 6.86 10.70
CA VAL A 132 8.25 7.04 9.27
C VAL A 132 7.41 5.87 8.74
N THR A 133 7.67 4.65 9.19
CA THR A 133 6.82 3.49 8.86
C THR A 133 5.39 3.70 9.36
N LEU A 134 5.21 4.20 10.58
CA LEU A 134 3.89 4.53 11.12
C LEU A 134 3.22 5.66 10.32
N LEU A 135 3.97 6.69 9.91
CA LEU A 135 3.48 7.77 9.07
C LEU A 135 3.04 7.31 7.67
N VAL A 136 3.60 6.20 7.17
CA VAL A 136 3.17 5.56 5.92
C VAL A 136 1.97 4.65 6.15
N CYS A 137 2.01 3.81 7.18
CA CYS A 137 0.96 2.84 7.48
C CYS A 137 -0.34 3.50 7.93
N PHE A 138 -0.29 4.59 8.71
CA PHE A 138 -1.48 5.20 9.29
C PHE A 138 -2.43 5.81 8.25
N PRO A 139 -2.00 6.67 7.31
CA PRO A 139 -2.89 7.16 6.24
C PRO A 139 -3.37 6.03 5.33
N LEU A 140 -2.53 5.01 5.09
CA LEU A 140 -2.92 3.82 4.34
C LEU A 140 -4.06 3.06 5.05
N LEU A 141 -4.02 2.90 6.38
CA LEU A 141 -5.13 2.31 7.15
C LEU A 141 -6.40 3.14 7.03
N VAL A 142 -6.28 4.45 7.18
CA VAL A 142 -7.40 5.39 7.09
C VAL A 142 -8.11 5.27 5.74
N VAL A 143 -7.37 5.31 4.62
CA VAL A 143 -7.95 5.17 3.26
C VAL A 143 -8.71 3.85 3.13
N GLN A 144 -8.15 2.75 3.60
CA GLN A 144 -8.80 1.45 3.49
C GLN A 144 -10.09 1.36 4.31
N LEU A 145 -10.10 1.93 5.52
CA LEU A 145 -11.31 1.98 6.36
C LEU A 145 -12.40 2.84 5.75
N VAL A 146 -12.05 3.99 5.15
CA VAL A 146 -13.01 4.83 4.41
C VAL A 146 -13.60 4.06 3.24
N VAL A 147 -12.77 3.42 2.42
CA VAL A 147 -13.22 2.66 1.25
C VAL A 147 -14.26 1.61 1.65
N VAL A 148 -13.94 0.80 2.64
CA VAL A 148 -14.84 -0.28 3.07
C VAL A 148 -16.09 0.25 3.73
N GLY A 149 -15.98 1.27 4.58
CA GLY A 149 -17.13 1.86 5.23
C GLY A 149 -18.10 2.49 4.23
N ASN A 150 -17.57 3.14 3.19
CA ASN A 150 -18.36 3.69 2.08
C ASN A 150 -19.09 2.58 1.32
N VAL A 151 -18.36 1.53 0.94
CA VAL A 151 -18.91 0.38 0.24
C VAL A 151 -20.00 -0.29 1.10
N ALA A 152 -19.72 -0.57 2.38
CA ALA A 152 -20.68 -1.17 3.29
C ALA A 152 -21.96 -0.35 3.44
N ALA A 153 -21.84 0.96 3.65
CA ALA A 153 -22.99 1.86 3.77
C ALA A 153 -23.84 1.86 2.50
N ALA A 154 -23.19 1.87 1.33
CA ALA A 154 -23.88 1.85 0.03
C ALA A 154 -24.60 0.52 -0.23
N LEU A 155 -24.12 -0.59 0.34
CA LEU A 155 -24.75 -1.91 0.23
C LEU A 155 -25.92 -2.09 1.21
N ILE A 156 -25.82 -1.50 2.42
CA ILE A 156 -26.93 -1.46 3.39
C ILE A 156 -28.08 -0.59 2.84
N GLY A 157 -27.75 0.51 2.15
CA GLY A 157 -28.71 1.38 1.50
C GLY A 157 -29.51 2.28 2.45
N GLN A 158 -29.08 2.39 3.71
CA GLN A 158 -29.70 3.29 4.71
C GLN A 158 -28.85 4.54 4.94
N PRO A 159 -29.44 5.74 4.82
CA PRO A 159 -28.73 7.00 5.09
C PRO A 159 -28.25 7.05 6.54
N GLY A 160 -27.05 7.58 6.77
CA GLY A 160 -26.46 7.72 8.12
C GLY A 160 -25.74 6.49 8.67
N THR A 161 -25.76 5.34 7.98
CA THR A 161 -25.08 4.11 8.44
C THR A 161 -23.56 4.10 8.23
N ARG A 162 -23.04 5.03 7.44
CA ARG A 162 -21.62 5.11 7.06
C ARG A 162 -20.67 5.16 8.24
N THR A 163 -20.91 6.07 9.18
CA THR A 163 -20.08 6.22 10.39
C THR A 163 -20.08 4.92 11.20
N GLY A 164 -21.25 4.31 11.40
CA GLY A 164 -21.37 3.02 12.07
C GLY A 164 -20.60 1.91 11.35
N CYS A 165 -20.67 1.85 10.02
CA CYS A 165 -19.92 0.87 9.23
C CYS A 165 -18.41 1.03 9.41
N ILE A 166 -17.88 2.26 9.28
CA ILE A 166 -16.44 2.54 9.45
C ILE A 166 -15.97 2.09 10.83
N LEU A 167 -16.70 2.45 11.90
CA LEU A 167 -16.32 2.14 13.28
C LEU A 167 -16.42 0.65 13.60
N VAL A 168 -17.51 -0.02 13.21
CA VAL A 168 -17.70 -1.46 13.45
C VAL A 168 -16.65 -2.26 12.70
N ILE A 169 -16.44 -1.96 11.42
CA ILE A 169 -15.46 -2.67 10.59
C ILE A 169 -14.04 -2.39 11.08
N GLY A 170 -13.73 -1.15 11.44
CA GLY A 170 -12.44 -0.79 12.04
C GLY A 170 -12.17 -1.51 13.35
N CYS A 171 -13.19 -1.65 14.21
CA CYS A 171 -13.09 -2.42 15.45
C CYS A 171 -12.82 -3.91 15.18
N VAL A 172 -13.60 -4.54 14.29
CA VAL A 172 -13.43 -5.94 13.90
C VAL A 172 -12.04 -6.18 13.31
N MET A 173 -11.58 -5.33 12.38
CA MET A 173 -10.26 -5.44 11.76
C MET A 173 -9.13 -5.23 12.77
N THR A 174 -9.29 -4.29 13.71
CA THR A 174 -8.30 -4.06 14.76
C THR A 174 -8.23 -5.26 15.71
N ALA A 175 -9.37 -5.83 16.12
CA ALA A 175 -9.42 -7.05 16.93
C ALA A 175 -8.75 -8.24 16.23
N LEU A 176 -8.97 -8.38 14.92
CA LEU A 176 -8.30 -9.38 14.08
C LEU A 176 -6.79 -9.16 14.00
N ALA A 177 -6.34 -7.90 13.92
CA ALA A 177 -4.91 -7.59 13.91
C ALA A 177 -4.23 -7.88 15.26
N VAL A 178 -4.92 -7.62 16.37
CA VAL A 178 -4.38 -7.89 17.71
C VAL A 178 -4.31 -9.39 18.01
N SER A 179 -5.28 -10.16 17.52
CA SER A 179 -5.34 -11.62 17.68
C SER A 179 -4.53 -12.39 16.65
N GLY A 180 -4.29 -11.82 15.46
CA GLY A 180 -3.58 -12.46 14.37
C GLY A 180 -2.06 -12.36 14.50
N GLY A 181 -1.37 -13.50 14.49
CA GLY A 181 0.09 -13.54 14.32
C GLY A 181 0.52 -13.32 12.85
N ILE A 182 1.79 -12.95 12.63
CA ILE A 182 2.39 -12.70 11.29
C ILE A 182 2.22 -13.88 10.32
N ARG A 183 2.03 -15.10 10.82
CA ARG A 183 1.77 -16.29 9.98
C ARG A 183 0.33 -16.42 9.53
N GLY A 184 -0.63 -16.04 10.38
CA GLY A 184 -2.05 -16.08 10.05
C GLY A 184 -2.37 -15.19 8.86
N THR A 185 -1.72 -14.02 8.79
CA THR A 185 -1.92 -13.07 7.69
C THR A 185 -1.49 -13.61 6.33
N GLY A 186 -0.41 -14.40 6.26
CA GLY A 186 0.05 -15.00 5.00
C GLY A 186 -0.97 -15.96 4.37
N VAL A 187 -1.71 -16.72 5.18
CA VAL A 187 -2.78 -17.61 4.70
C VAL A 187 -4.00 -16.81 4.26
N VAL A 188 -4.38 -15.78 5.03
CA VAL A 188 -5.47 -14.86 4.67
C VAL A 188 -5.19 -14.16 3.34
N MET A 189 -3.95 -13.74 3.11
CA MET A 189 -3.54 -13.07 1.87
C MET A 189 -3.52 -14.01 0.67
N LEU A 190 -3.06 -15.25 0.85
CA LEU A 190 -3.16 -16.28 -0.18
C LEU A 190 -4.64 -16.55 -0.55
N ALA A 191 -5.51 -16.70 0.45
CA ALA A 191 -6.95 -16.91 0.22
C ALA A 191 -7.61 -15.72 -0.47
N LYS A 192 -7.27 -14.49 -0.03
CA LYS A 192 -7.69 -13.23 -0.64
C LYS A 192 -7.33 -13.19 -2.12
N SER A 193 -6.08 -13.44 -2.46
CA SER A 193 -5.60 -13.45 -3.84
C SER A 193 -6.24 -14.54 -4.70
N ALA A 194 -6.44 -15.74 -4.14
CA ALA A 194 -7.09 -16.85 -4.82
C ALA A 194 -8.56 -16.59 -5.18
N ILE A 195 -9.24 -15.70 -4.45
CA ILE A 195 -10.63 -15.31 -4.71
C ILE A 195 -10.69 -14.02 -5.55
N ALA A 196 -9.90 -13.00 -5.18
CA ALA A 196 -9.94 -11.69 -5.81
C ALA A 196 -9.52 -11.72 -7.28
N LEU A 197 -8.45 -12.44 -7.61
CA LEU A 197 -7.94 -12.48 -8.97
C LEU A 197 -8.96 -13.09 -9.96
N PRO A 198 -9.53 -14.30 -9.73
CA PRO A 198 -10.53 -14.86 -10.63
C PRO A 198 -11.76 -13.98 -10.81
N VAL A 199 -12.29 -13.38 -9.73
CA VAL A 199 -13.47 -12.50 -9.82
C VAL A 199 -13.18 -11.27 -10.68
N LEU A 200 -12.01 -10.64 -10.50
CA LEU A 200 -11.62 -9.48 -11.31
C LEU A 200 -11.35 -9.86 -12.77
N VAL A 201 -10.74 -11.02 -13.02
CA VAL A 201 -10.55 -11.55 -14.38
C VAL A 201 -11.90 -11.83 -15.05
N VAL A 202 -12.86 -12.44 -14.35
CA VAL A 202 -14.22 -12.66 -14.87
C VAL A 202 -14.89 -11.31 -15.17
N ALA A 203 -14.78 -10.32 -14.27
CA ALA A 203 -15.31 -8.98 -14.53
C ALA A 203 -14.69 -8.36 -15.80
N ALA A 204 -13.38 -8.48 -15.98
CA ALA A 204 -12.69 -8.02 -17.18
C ALA A 204 -13.16 -8.74 -18.45
N VAL A 205 -13.34 -10.06 -18.40
CA VAL A 205 -13.86 -10.86 -19.52
C VAL A 205 -15.29 -10.43 -19.88
N LEU A 206 -16.16 -10.21 -18.89
CA LEU A 206 -17.54 -9.74 -19.11
C LEU A 206 -17.57 -8.34 -19.72
N VAL A 207 -16.65 -7.45 -19.33
CA VAL A 207 -16.49 -6.15 -19.98
C VAL A 207 -16.12 -6.36 -21.45
N LEU A 208 -15.10 -7.17 -21.76
CA LEU A 208 -14.68 -7.40 -23.14
C LEU A 208 -15.80 -8.03 -23.98
N ASP A 209 -16.52 -9.02 -23.44
CA ASP A 209 -17.65 -9.67 -24.09
C ASP A 209 -18.78 -8.67 -24.42
N ARG A 210 -19.07 -7.73 -23.50
CA ARG A 210 -20.05 -6.65 -23.73
C ARG A 210 -19.73 -5.78 -24.95
N PHE A 211 -18.45 -5.65 -25.30
CA PHE A 211 -17.99 -4.90 -26.48
C PHE A 211 -17.59 -5.82 -27.66
N GLY A 212 -18.03 -7.09 -27.64
CA GLY A 212 -17.81 -8.06 -28.71
C GLY A 212 -16.38 -8.62 -28.79
N GLY A 213 -15.63 -8.55 -27.68
CA GLY A 213 -14.25 -9.04 -27.58
C GLY A 213 -13.20 -8.13 -28.22
N ASP A 214 -13.58 -6.95 -28.70
CA ASP A 214 -12.69 -5.98 -29.36
C ASP A 214 -12.24 -4.87 -28.39
N PRO A 215 -10.94 -4.82 -28.02
CA PRO A 215 -10.40 -3.76 -27.17
C PRO A 215 -10.54 -2.36 -27.79
N GLY A 216 -10.52 -2.25 -29.13
CA GLY A 216 -10.66 -0.96 -29.83
C GLY A 216 -12.03 -0.33 -29.56
N ARG A 217 -13.10 -1.11 -29.74
CA ARG A 217 -14.48 -0.67 -29.42
C ARG A 217 -14.65 -0.29 -27.96
N LEU A 218 -14.02 -1.02 -27.04
CA LEU A 218 -14.04 -0.69 -25.63
C LEU A 218 -13.37 0.67 -25.35
N LEU A 219 -12.22 0.94 -25.97
CA LEU A 219 -11.51 2.22 -25.84
C LEU A 219 -12.30 3.38 -26.45
N ASP A 220 -12.91 3.18 -27.62
CA ASP A 220 -13.78 4.18 -28.26
C ASP A 220 -15.00 4.47 -27.40
N ALA A 221 -15.65 3.44 -26.86
CA ALA A 221 -16.77 3.61 -25.94
C ALA A 221 -16.35 4.34 -24.66
N ALA A 222 -15.16 4.05 -24.12
CA ALA A 222 -14.61 4.74 -22.96
C ALA A 222 -14.33 6.23 -23.21
N ALA A 223 -13.80 6.58 -24.39
CA ALA A 223 -13.59 7.96 -24.80
C ALA A 223 -14.92 8.76 -24.81
N HIS A 224 -16.01 8.15 -25.30
CA HIS A 224 -17.33 8.77 -25.32
C HIS A 224 -18.00 8.81 -23.94
N GLY A 225 -17.99 7.68 -23.22
CA GLY A 225 -18.64 7.52 -21.91
C GLY A 225 -18.02 8.35 -20.79
N SER A 226 -16.73 8.66 -20.90
CA SER A 226 -16.01 9.54 -19.97
C SER A 226 -16.27 11.03 -20.16
N ARG A 227 -16.92 11.45 -21.26
CA ARG A 227 -17.07 12.84 -21.73
C ARG A 227 -15.75 13.58 -22.02
N MET A 228 -14.64 12.88 -22.10
CA MET A 228 -13.35 13.47 -22.47
C MET A 228 -13.05 13.35 -23.96
N GLY A 229 -13.79 12.51 -24.70
CA GLY A 229 -13.50 12.23 -26.10
C GLY A 229 -12.07 11.67 -26.26
N GLU A 230 -11.37 12.09 -27.32
CA GLU A 230 -9.99 11.65 -27.58
C GLU A 230 -9.01 11.99 -26.45
N ALA A 231 -9.29 13.00 -25.62
CA ALA A 231 -8.44 13.35 -24.49
C ALA A 231 -8.35 12.24 -23.44
N TYR A 232 -9.32 11.30 -23.40
CA TYR A 232 -9.27 10.12 -22.54
C TYR A 232 -8.08 9.20 -22.88
N LEU A 233 -7.79 9.06 -24.17
CA LEU A 233 -6.74 8.16 -24.69
C LEU A 233 -5.36 8.82 -24.70
N ARG A 234 -5.29 10.13 -24.50
CA ARG A 234 -4.06 10.90 -24.55
C ARG A 234 -3.51 11.13 -23.15
N PRO A 235 -2.18 11.10 -22.98
CA PRO A 235 -1.55 11.53 -21.73
C PRO A 235 -1.85 13.01 -21.48
N GLY A 236 -2.00 13.40 -20.21
CA GLY A 236 -2.18 14.81 -19.82
C GLY A 236 -3.57 15.20 -19.33
N GLY A 237 -4.57 14.31 -19.44
CA GLY A 237 -5.94 14.62 -19.03
C GLY A 237 -6.09 14.98 -17.55
N TYR A 238 -5.24 14.44 -16.67
CA TYR A 238 -5.24 14.71 -15.24
C TYR A 238 -3.98 15.43 -14.77
N THR A 239 -2.86 15.14 -15.42
CA THR A 239 -1.54 15.70 -15.10
C THR A 239 -1.28 17.07 -15.70
N GLY A 240 -2.08 17.47 -16.70
CA GLY A 240 -1.95 18.71 -17.46
C GLY A 240 -1.06 18.58 -18.69
N ASP A 241 -1.07 19.63 -19.51
CA ASP A 241 -0.25 19.75 -20.71
C ASP A 241 1.08 20.47 -20.45
N GLY A 242 1.98 20.41 -21.43
CA GLY A 242 3.29 21.08 -21.39
C GLY A 242 4.31 20.41 -20.46
N TRP A 243 5.32 21.19 -20.07
CA TRP A 243 6.45 20.69 -19.28
C TRP A 243 6.05 20.24 -17.88
N VAL A 244 5.19 21.02 -17.20
CA VAL A 244 4.67 20.69 -15.87
C VAL A 244 3.87 19.38 -15.91
N GLY A 245 3.05 19.20 -16.95
CA GLY A 245 2.33 17.96 -17.20
C GLY A 245 3.25 16.76 -17.38
N ALA A 246 4.34 16.91 -18.16
CA ALA A 246 5.33 15.86 -18.34
C ALA A 246 6.01 15.47 -17.03
N VAL A 247 6.39 16.47 -16.21
CA VAL A 247 6.95 16.24 -14.87
C VAL A 247 5.96 15.52 -13.97
N ASN A 248 4.67 15.90 -13.98
CA ASN A 248 3.62 15.22 -13.23
C ASN A 248 3.45 13.76 -13.64
N ARG A 249 3.41 13.45 -14.96
CA ARG A 249 3.27 12.07 -15.45
C ARG A 249 4.44 11.18 -15.06
N ILE A 250 5.65 11.66 -15.30
CA ILE A 250 6.88 10.92 -14.98
C ILE A 250 7.00 10.77 -13.46
N GLY A 251 6.77 11.86 -12.72
CA GLY A 251 6.81 11.87 -11.27
C GLY A 251 5.78 10.96 -10.61
N GLN A 252 4.58 10.86 -11.18
CA GLN A 252 3.54 9.95 -10.73
C GLN A 252 3.95 8.49 -10.91
N THR A 253 4.39 8.12 -12.13
CA THR A 253 4.83 6.75 -12.43
C THR A 253 6.04 6.36 -11.58
N PHE A 254 7.07 7.21 -11.54
CA PHE A 254 8.30 6.98 -10.78
C PHE A 254 8.06 6.95 -9.27
N GLY A 255 7.28 7.90 -8.75
CA GLY A 255 6.92 7.96 -7.34
C GLY A 255 6.16 6.71 -6.90
N MET A 256 5.21 6.24 -7.73
CA MET A 256 4.49 4.99 -7.47
C MET A 256 5.43 3.78 -7.47
N SER A 257 6.35 3.68 -8.44
CA SER A 257 7.34 2.59 -8.49
C SER A 257 8.21 2.54 -7.23
N MET A 258 8.70 3.69 -6.78
CA MET A 258 9.56 3.79 -5.59
C MET A 258 8.77 3.54 -4.30
N ALA A 259 7.50 3.94 -4.24
CA ALA A 259 6.64 3.64 -3.10
C ALA A 259 6.35 2.13 -2.97
N THR A 260 5.98 1.48 -4.08
CA THR A 260 5.74 0.03 -4.11
C THR A 260 6.99 -0.78 -3.77
N LEU A 261 8.17 -0.31 -4.20
CA LEU A 261 9.48 -0.90 -3.87
C LEU A 261 9.72 -1.01 -2.35
N ALA A 262 9.22 -0.05 -1.57
CA ALA A 262 9.54 0.08 -0.14
C ALA A 262 8.36 -0.18 0.79
N MET A 263 7.27 -0.79 0.29
CA MET A 263 6.07 -1.04 1.11
C MET A 263 6.39 -1.92 2.34
N PRO A 264 6.23 -1.40 3.57
CA PRO A 264 6.64 -2.09 4.81
C PRO A 264 6.03 -3.48 4.99
N ALA A 265 4.73 -3.62 4.69
CA ALA A 265 3.98 -4.88 4.74
C ALA A 265 4.66 -6.00 3.93
N VAL A 266 5.01 -5.69 2.68
CA VAL A 266 5.62 -6.65 1.75
C VAL A 266 7.04 -7.02 2.18
N LEU A 267 7.81 -6.04 2.67
CA LEU A 267 9.18 -6.25 3.15
C LEU A 267 9.23 -7.25 4.32
N MET A 268 8.30 -7.13 5.26
CA MET A 268 8.20 -8.03 6.42
C MET A 268 7.90 -9.48 6.02
N ARG A 269 7.28 -9.71 4.86
CA ARG A 269 7.02 -11.06 4.34
C ARG A 269 8.17 -11.60 3.49
N ALA A 270 8.81 -10.74 2.71
CA ALA A 270 9.94 -11.11 1.84
C ALA A 270 11.12 -11.73 2.60
N ILE A 271 11.35 -11.34 3.86
CA ILE A 271 12.42 -11.90 4.71
C ILE A 271 12.23 -13.39 5.07
N SER A 272 11.05 -13.97 4.79
CA SER A 272 10.74 -15.37 5.12
C SER A 272 11.26 -16.38 4.10
N THR A 273 11.63 -15.95 2.88
CA THR A 273 12.18 -16.83 1.82
C THR A 273 13.70 -16.97 1.94
N LYS A 274 14.20 -18.16 2.32
CA LYS A 274 15.64 -18.41 2.51
C LYS A 274 16.37 -19.03 1.30
N SER A 275 15.64 -19.65 0.36
CA SER A 275 16.24 -20.38 -0.78
C SER A 275 16.29 -19.52 -2.05
N PRO A 276 17.40 -19.50 -2.82
CA PRO A 276 17.49 -18.81 -4.10
C PRO A 276 16.46 -19.29 -5.13
N ARG A 277 16.21 -20.61 -5.16
CA ARG A 277 15.16 -21.19 -6.01
C ARG A 277 13.78 -20.75 -5.53
N GLY A 278 13.58 -20.72 -4.22
CA GLY A 278 12.35 -20.25 -3.61
C GLY A 278 12.02 -18.79 -3.91
N ALA A 279 13.01 -17.89 -3.82
CA ALA A 279 12.84 -16.48 -4.15
C ALA A 279 12.48 -16.26 -5.63
N ARG A 280 13.12 -17.00 -6.56
CA ARG A 280 12.78 -16.92 -7.99
C ARG A 280 11.38 -17.48 -8.28
N THR A 281 11.03 -18.61 -7.68
CA THR A 281 9.68 -19.17 -7.83
C THR A 281 8.64 -18.23 -7.24
N GLY A 282 8.82 -17.77 -6.01
CA GLY A 282 7.89 -16.83 -5.35
C GLY A 282 7.77 -15.52 -6.12
N GLY A 283 8.89 -14.94 -6.56
CA GLY A 283 8.89 -13.72 -7.38
C GLY A 283 8.17 -13.90 -8.71
N ARG A 284 8.33 -15.04 -9.39
CA ARG A 284 7.57 -15.35 -10.62
C ARG A 284 6.07 -15.41 -10.36
N TRP A 285 5.63 -16.09 -9.30
CA TRP A 285 4.21 -16.19 -8.96
C TRP A 285 3.62 -14.84 -8.55
N MET A 286 4.36 -14.04 -7.77
CA MET A 286 3.97 -12.67 -7.40
C MET A 286 3.80 -11.79 -8.64
N LEU A 287 4.76 -11.85 -9.57
CA LEU A 287 4.71 -11.07 -10.81
C LEU A 287 3.54 -11.50 -11.70
N THR A 288 3.34 -12.80 -11.91
CA THR A 288 2.24 -13.31 -12.73
C THR A 288 0.88 -12.89 -12.17
N GLU A 289 0.68 -13.06 -10.85
CA GLU A 289 -0.57 -12.66 -10.19
C GLU A 289 -0.84 -11.16 -10.37
N LEU A 290 0.13 -10.31 -10.04
CA LEU A 290 -0.04 -8.85 -10.12
C LEU A 290 -0.21 -8.36 -11.56
N THR A 291 0.47 -8.97 -12.53
CA THR A 291 0.29 -8.64 -13.95
C THR A 291 -1.13 -8.95 -14.41
N LEU A 292 -1.66 -10.13 -14.07
CA LEU A 292 -3.03 -10.50 -14.39
C LEU A 292 -4.03 -9.59 -13.67
N LEU A 293 -3.76 -9.27 -12.40
CA LEU A 293 -4.60 -8.38 -11.60
C LEU A 293 -4.65 -6.97 -12.22
N TYR A 294 -3.52 -6.31 -12.45
CA TYR A 294 -3.48 -4.96 -13.01
C TYR A 294 -4.03 -4.91 -14.45
N GLY A 295 -3.84 -5.98 -15.24
CA GLY A 295 -4.49 -6.15 -16.53
C GLY A 295 -6.02 -6.19 -16.41
N ALA A 296 -6.54 -6.99 -15.47
CA ALA A 296 -7.97 -7.04 -15.20
C ALA A 296 -8.52 -5.70 -14.70
N LEU A 297 -7.83 -5.04 -13.76
CA LEU A 297 -8.21 -3.72 -13.24
C LEU A 297 -8.21 -2.64 -14.33
N THR A 298 -7.28 -2.71 -15.29
CA THR A 298 -7.23 -1.83 -16.46
C THR A 298 -8.51 -1.98 -17.29
N VAL A 299 -8.86 -3.22 -17.66
CA VAL A 299 -10.08 -3.50 -18.44
C VAL A 299 -11.34 -3.07 -17.69
N VAL A 300 -11.41 -3.36 -16.38
CA VAL A 300 -12.51 -2.94 -15.49
C VAL A 300 -12.60 -1.40 -15.46
N GLY A 301 -11.48 -0.68 -15.32
CA GLY A 301 -11.46 0.79 -15.30
C GLY A 301 -11.92 1.41 -16.62
N VAL A 302 -11.43 0.89 -17.74
CA VAL A 302 -11.85 1.34 -19.09
C VAL A 302 -13.33 1.01 -19.34
N GLY A 303 -13.79 -0.17 -18.93
CA GLY A 303 -15.20 -0.54 -18.98
C GLY A 303 -16.08 0.39 -18.14
N ALA A 304 -15.59 0.81 -16.98
CA ALA A 304 -16.29 1.76 -16.13
C ALA A 304 -16.37 3.15 -16.76
N ALA A 305 -15.30 3.63 -17.41
CA ALA A 305 -15.36 4.85 -18.21
C ALA A 305 -16.44 4.75 -19.31
N ALA A 306 -16.50 3.62 -20.01
CA ALA A 306 -17.44 3.40 -21.11
C ALA A 306 -18.92 3.38 -20.66
N LEU A 307 -19.20 2.73 -19.52
CA LEU A 307 -20.59 2.49 -19.10
C LEU A 307 -21.11 3.49 -18.06
N VAL A 308 -20.24 3.99 -17.18
CA VAL A 308 -20.63 4.81 -16.01
C VAL A 308 -19.73 6.04 -15.81
N GLY A 309 -18.86 6.38 -16.76
CA GLY A 309 -17.89 7.48 -16.65
C GLY A 309 -18.53 8.84 -16.34
N GLU A 310 -19.62 9.18 -17.05
CA GLU A 310 -20.33 10.44 -16.83
C GLU A 310 -20.95 10.52 -15.42
N ALA A 311 -21.57 9.43 -14.96
CA ALA A 311 -22.16 9.39 -13.63
C ALA A 311 -21.09 9.54 -12.53
N LEU A 312 -19.90 8.97 -12.74
CA LEU A 312 -18.75 9.13 -11.84
C LEU A 312 -18.26 10.58 -11.80
N ARG A 313 -18.16 11.25 -12.94
CA ARG A 313 -17.76 12.67 -13.01
C ARG A 313 -18.77 13.58 -12.31
N GLN A 314 -20.07 13.38 -12.54
CA GLN A 314 -21.12 14.18 -11.92
C GLN A 314 -21.19 13.98 -10.40
N ALA A 315 -20.92 12.77 -9.93
CA ALA A 315 -20.91 12.46 -8.49
C ALA A 315 -19.64 12.95 -7.76
N GLY A 316 -18.60 13.35 -8.50
CA GLY A 316 -17.38 13.94 -7.96
C GLY A 316 -16.32 12.93 -7.49
N PRO A 317 -15.17 13.40 -6.97
CA PRO A 317 -14.01 12.55 -6.68
C PRO A 317 -14.26 11.43 -5.67
N SER A 318 -15.14 11.64 -4.69
CA SER A 318 -15.49 10.62 -3.69
C SER A 318 -16.20 9.40 -4.29
N ALA A 319 -16.81 9.55 -5.48
CA ALA A 319 -17.50 8.46 -6.17
C ALA A 319 -16.57 7.41 -6.77
N GLN A 320 -15.27 7.73 -6.95
CA GLN A 320 -14.27 6.81 -7.51
C GLN A 320 -14.18 5.48 -6.75
N VAL A 321 -14.46 5.50 -5.44
CA VAL A 321 -14.47 4.32 -4.58
C VAL A 321 -15.51 3.27 -5.03
N PHE A 322 -16.60 3.70 -5.64
CA PHE A 322 -17.70 2.84 -6.08
C PHE A 322 -17.53 2.31 -7.51
N THR A 323 -16.47 2.70 -8.22
CA THR A 323 -16.28 2.41 -9.64
C THR A 323 -16.48 0.93 -10.00
N PRO A 324 -15.86 -0.05 -9.29
CA PRO A 324 -16.08 -1.47 -9.60
C PRO A 324 -17.54 -1.90 -9.43
N LEU A 325 -18.22 -1.39 -8.39
CA LEU A 325 -19.62 -1.76 -8.10
C LEU A 325 -20.59 -1.12 -9.10
N MET A 326 -20.34 0.12 -9.51
CA MET A 326 -21.12 0.80 -10.54
C MET A 326 -20.98 0.12 -11.89
N LEU A 327 -19.75 -0.30 -12.24
CA LEU A 327 -19.52 -1.13 -13.42
C LEU A 327 -20.30 -2.44 -13.34
N GLY A 328 -20.16 -3.17 -12.23
CA GLY A 328 -20.87 -4.43 -12.03
C GLY A 328 -22.37 -4.27 -12.27
N ARG A 329 -22.96 -3.22 -11.69
CA ARG A 329 -24.39 -2.91 -11.83
C ARG A 329 -24.77 -2.59 -13.28
N ALA A 330 -23.89 -1.92 -14.03
CA ALA A 330 -24.12 -1.61 -15.44
C ALA A 330 -24.05 -2.86 -16.34
N LEU A 331 -23.34 -3.91 -15.92
CA LEU A 331 -23.20 -5.16 -16.67
C LEU A 331 -24.31 -6.17 -16.36
N ASP A 332 -24.68 -6.35 -15.09
CA ASP A 332 -25.60 -7.41 -14.66
C ASP A 332 -26.88 -6.92 -13.97
N GLY A 333 -27.09 -5.61 -13.87
CA GLY A 333 -28.27 -4.99 -13.27
C GLY A 333 -28.24 -4.85 -11.74
N GLY A 334 -27.18 -5.31 -11.05
CA GLY A 334 -27.14 -5.35 -9.57
C GLY A 334 -27.20 -6.76 -8.98
N GLY A 335 -26.78 -7.75 -9.77
CA GLY A 335 -26.88 -9.18 -9.50
C GLY A 335 -25.62 -9.79 -8.86
N LEU A 336 -25.21 -10.93 -9.41
CA LEU A 336 -24.10 -11.74 -8.90
C LEU A 336 -22.73 -11.06 -9.03
N LEU A 337 -22.49 -10.28 -10.08
CA LEU A 337 -21.21 -9.60 -10.31
C LEU A 337 -21.00 -8.48 -9.29
N VAL A 338 -22.02 -7.66 -9.03
CA VAL A 338 -21.93 -6.64 -7.96
C VAL A 338 -21.68 -7.31 -6.61
N ALA A 339 -22.35 -8.44 -6.35
CA ALA A 339 -22.15 -9.20 -5.13
C ALA A 339 -20.71 -9.74 -5.01
N ALA A 340 -20.18 -10.35 -6.08
CA ALA A 340 -18.82 -10.87 -6.12
C ALA A 340 -17.77 -9.76 -5.96
N LEU A 341 -17.93 -8.63 -6.65
CA LEU A 341 -17.05 -7.47 -6.53
C LEU A 341 -17.10 -6.88 -5.13
N ALA A 342 -18.28 -6.74 -4.53
CA ALA A 342 -18.43 -6.30 -3.13
C ALA A 342 -17.67 -7.24 -2.18
N CYS A 343 -17.82 -8.55 -2.35
CA CYS A 343 -17.09 -9.55 -1.56
C CYS A 343 -15.57 -9.38 -1.70
N VAL A 344 -15.06 -9.19 -2.92
CA VAL A 344 -13.64 -8.95 -3.18
C VAL A 344 -13.15 -7.67 -2.51
N LEU A 345 -13.93 -6.59 -2.53
CA LEU A 345 -13.57 -5.33 -1.88
C LEU A 345 -13.44 -5.51 -0.35
N PHE A 346 -14.42 -6.16 0.27
CA PHE A 346 -14.38 -6.45 1.71
C PHE A 346 -13.22 -7.38 2.09
N LEU A 347 -13.05 -8.46 1.33
CA LEU A 347 -11.98 -9.44 1.48
C LEU A 347 -10.61 -8.77 1.41
N THR A 348 -10.42 -7.93 0.38
CA THR A 348 -9.16 -7.24 0.13
C THR A 348 -8.83 -6.29 1.26
N ALA A 349 -9.81 -5.53 1.73
CA ALA A 349 -9.59 -4.59 2.81
C ALA A 349 -9.39 -5.27 4.16
N LEU A 350 -10.14 -6.32 4.48
CA LEU A 350 -9.98 -7.05 5.73
C LEU A 350 -8.53 -7.55 5.86
N ALA A 351 -8.04 -8.20 4.82
CA ALA A 351 -6.69 -8.72 4.80
C ALA A 351 -5.64 -7.60 4.90
N ALA A 352 -5.77 -6.55 4.10
CA ALA A 352 -4.79 -5.47 4.04
C ALA A 352 -4.82 -4.54 5.27
N VAL A 353 -5.97 -4.30 5.90
CA VAL A 353 -6.04 -3.54 7.17
C VAL A 353 -5.39 -4.34 8.29
N VAL A 354 -5.65 -5.65 8.40
CA VAL A 354 -5.01 -6.50 9.42
C VAL A 354 -3.49 -6.48 9.28
N ASP A 355 -2.97 -6.67 8.06
CA ASP A 355 -1.53 -6.74 7.80
C ASP A 355 -0.83 -5.38 8.03
N VAL A 356 -1.42 -4.28 7.56
CA VAL A 356 -0.88 -2.93 7.79
C VAL A 356 -0.96 -2.54 9.27
N THR A 357 -2.01 -2.94 9.99
CA THR A 357 -2.15 -2.65 11.43
C THR A 357 -1.10 -3.41 12.24
N LEU A 358 -0.81 -4.65 11.86
CA LEU A 358 0.30 -5.43 12.45
C LEU A 358 1.66 -4.78 12.17
N ALA A 359 1.92 -4.37 10.93
CA ALA A 359 3.15 -3.66 10.58
C ALA A 359 3.31 -2.36 11.38
N ALA A 360 2.24 -1.59 11.54
CA ALA A 360 2.22 -0.38 12.35
C ALA A 360 2.42 -0.67 13.85
N GLY A 361 1.80 -1.75 14.37
CA GLY A 361 1.97 -2.19 15.75
C GLY A 361 3.40 -2.61 16.06
N ILE A 362 4.08 -3.30 15.14
CA ILE A 362 5.51 -3.65 15.27
C ILE A 362 6.37 -2.38 15.23
N ALA A 363 6.11 -1.48 14.29
CA ALA A 363 6.85 -0.23 14.16
C ALA A 363 6.74 0.63 15.44
N LEU A 364 5.53 0.77 16.00
CA LEU A 364 5.31 1.55 17.20
C LEU A 364 5.77 0.82 18.47
N GLY A 365 5.36 -0.43 18.69
CA GLY A 365 5.63 -1.17 19.91
C GLY A 365 7.10 -1.57 20.06
N ARG A 366 7.70 -2.10 19.00
CA ARG A 366 9.06 -2.64 19.05
C ARG A 366 10.11 -1.61 18.63
N ASP A 367 9.88 -0.89 17.54
CA ASP A 367 10.90 -0.03 16.95
C ASP A 367 10.90 1.40 17.55
N VAL A 368 9.74 1.94 17.94
CA VAL A 368 9.65 3.22 18.66
C VAL A 368 9.74 3.01 20.17
N LEU A 369 8.76 2.36 20.80
CA LEU A 369 8.67 2.24 22.26
C LEU A 369 9.78 1.34 22.84
N GLY A 370 10.06 0.20 22.21
CA GLY A 370 11.11 -0.73 22.64
C GLY A 370 12.54 -0.19 22.53
N ALA A 371 12.77 0.86 21.75
CA ALA A 371 14.08 1.50 21.62
C ALA A 371 14.40 2.45 22.80
N TYR A 372 13.39 3.05 23.45
CA TYR A 372 13.58 3.92 24.62
C TYR A 372 13.82 3.14 25.92
N GLY A 373 13.35 1.89 26.01
CA GLY A 373 13.49 1.05 27.21
C GLY A 373 14.85 0.33 27.36
N LYS A 374 15.76 0.43 26.39
CA LYS A 374 17.04 -0.28 26.41
C LYS A 374 18.14 0.55 27.06
N THR A 375 18.33 0.35 28.36
CA THR A 375 19.61 0.63 29.04
C THR A 375 20.71 -0.23 28.40
N ALA A 376 21.86 0.38 28.12
CA ALA A 376 23.01 -0.27 27.49
C ALA A 376 23.41 -1.56 28.24
N GLY A 377 23.24 -2.72 27.61
CA GLY A 377 23.72 -4.01 28.16
C GLY A 377 22.77 -5.20 28.02
N SER A 378 21.50 -5.03 27.63
CA SER A 378 20.59 -6.17 27.44
C SER A 378 20.68 -6.73 26.01
N HIS A 379 20.96 -8.04 25.89
CA HIS A 379 20.96 -8.74 24.62
C HIS A 379 19.59 -8.60 23.91
N PRO A 380 19.54 -8.42 22.57
CA PRO A 380 18.30 -8.16 21.83
C PRO A 380 17.22 -9.26 21.91
N ALA A 381 17.56 -10.42 22.48
CA ALA A 381 16.82 -11.67 22.36
C ALA A 381 15.92 -12.02 23.56
N GLU A 382 15.95 -11.26 24.66
CA GLU A 382 15.49 -11.84 25.93
C GLU A 382 14.08 -11.47 26.41
N LYS A 383 13.47 -10.34 25.99
CA LYS A 383 12.07 -9.97 26.35
C LYS A 383 11.40 -9.04 25.32
N ALA A 384 11.14 -9.50 24.11
CA ALA A 384 10.16 -8.82 23.25
C ALA A 384 8.77 -9.36 23.62
N ASP A 385 8.13 -8.78 24.64
CA ASP A 385 6.73 -9.05 24.93
C ASP A 385 5.89 -8.62 23.71
N GLY A 386 5.34 -9.59 22.96
CA GLY A 386 4.42 -9.33 21.85
C GLY A 386 3.22 -8.46 22.26
N THR A 387 2.93 -8.41 23.56
CA THR A 387 1.95 -7.55 24.21
C THR A 387 2.11 -6.06 23.86
N ALA A 388 3.33 -5.52 23.82
CA ALA A 388 3.54 -4.11 23.50
C ALA A 388 3.17 -3.77 22.04
N SER A 389 3.54 -4.66 21.11
CA SER A 389 3.17 -4.55 19.69
C SER A 389 1.67 -4.72 19.47
N ARG A 390 1.03 -5.62 20.23
CA ARG A 390 -0.43 -5.83 20.22
C ARG A 390 -1.21 -4.61 20.69
N TRP A 391 -0.84 -4.02 21.82
CA TRP A 391 -1.46 -2.77 22.29
C TRP A 391 -1.22 -1.60 21.34
N SER A 392 -0.03 -1.53 20.74
CA SER A 392 0.30 -0.53 19.73
C SER A 392 -0.55 -0.68 18.46
N ALA A 393 -0.77 -1.93 18.02
CA ALA A 393 -1.68 -2.26 16.91
C ALA A 393 -3.13 -1.85 17.26
N ALA A 394 -3.60 -2.18 18.47
CA ALA A 394 -4.93 -1.80 18.94
C ALA A 394 -5.15 -0.28 18.92
N LEU A 395 -4.20 0.48 19.49
CA LEU A 395 -4.24 1.93 19.53
C LEU A 395 -4.24 2.53 18.12
N THR A 396 -3.34 2.06 17.26
CA THR A 396 -3.21 2.57 15.88
C THR A 396 -4.48 2.31 15.08
N GLY A 397 -5.05 1.11 15.17
CA GLY A 397 -6.30 0.74 14.49
C GLY A 397 -7.50 1.55 14.97
N ALA A 398 -7.63 1.75 16.28
CA ALA A 398 -8.69 2.57 16.87
C ALA A 398 -8.59 4.04 16.42
N LEU A 399 -7.39 4.63 16.47
CA LEU A 399 -7.16 6.00 15.99
C LEU A 399 -7.42 6.15 14.50
N ALA A 400 -7.00 5.16 13.68
CA ALA A 400 -7.25 5.16 12.26
C ALA A 400 -8.76 5.11 11.93
N ALA A 401 -9.54 4.34 12.69
CA ALA A 401 -11.00 4.29 12.55
C ALA A 401 -11.67 5.62 12.87
N LEU A 402 -11.23 6.32 13.92
CA LEU A 402 -11.74 7.64 14.27
C LEU A 402 -11.40 8.68 13.20
N VAL A 403 -10.16 8.71 12.72
CA VAL A 403 -9.73 9.63 11.65
C VAL A 403 -10.45 9.32 10.34
N ALA A 404 -10.69 8.03 10.02
CA ALA A 404 -11.43 7.62 8.83
C ALA A 404 -12.85 8.19 8.79
N VAL A 405 -13.53 8.36 9.92
CA VAL A 405 -14.84 9.02 9.96
C VAL A 405 -14.74 10.48 9.52
N VAL A 406 -13.70 11.19 9.95
CA VAL A 406 -13.51 12.62 9.65
C VAL A 406 -13.14 12.86 8.19
N VAL A 407 -12.27 12.02 7.63
CA VAL A 407 -11.78 12.19 6.25
C VAL A 407 -12.60 11.41 5.23
N ALA A 408 -13.77 10.89 5.62
CA ALA A 408 -14.55 10.00 4.78
C ALA A 408 -14.95 10.67 3.44
N ASP A 409 -15.28 11.97 3.47
CA ASP A 409 -15.69 12.75 2.30
C ASP A 409 -14.52 13.31 1.47
N TRP A 410 -13.28 13.09 1.92
CA TRP A 410 -12.12 13.62 1.22
C TRP A 410 -11.82 12.84 -0.05
N ASN A 411 -11.08 13.48 -0.96
CA ASN A 411 -10.52 12.81 -2.11
C ASN A 411 -9.43 11.82 -1.67
N LEU A 412 -9.76 10.52 -1.69
CA LEU A 412 -8.86 9.46 -1.24
C LEU A 412 -7.61 9.31 -2.11
N VAL A 413 -7.60 9.85 -3.34
CA VAL A 413 -6.38 9.94 -4.15
C VAL A 413 -5.35 10.80 -3.41
N VAL A 414 -5.74 11.96 -2.88
CA VAL A 414 -4.85 12.89 -2.18
C VAL A 414 -4.26 12.25 -0.93
N VAL A 415 -5.12 11.65 -0.11
CA VAL A 415 -4.70 10.95 1.11
C VAL A 415 -3.76 9.79 0.78
N SER A 416 -4.00 9.11 -0.36
CA SER A 416 -3.14 8.04 -0.83
C SER A 416 -1.78 8.55 -1.32
N THR A 417 -1.74 9.69 -2.00
CA THR A 417 -0.50 10.30 -2.48
C THR A 417 0.47 10.63 -1.34
N LEU A 418 -0.04 11.03 -0.16
CA LEU A 418 0.79 11.35 0.99
C LEU A 418 1.68 10.17 1.43
N TRP A 419 1.07 9.02 1.73
CA TRP A 419 1.84 7.86 2.21
C TRP A 419 2.74 7.30 1.12
N LEU A 420 2.29 7.33 -0.15
CA LEU A 420 3.10 6.92 -1.30
C LEU A 420 4.36 7.79 -1.44
N ALA A 421 4.20 9.12 -1.37
CA ALA A 421 5.30 10.06 -1.49
C ALA A 421 6.33 9.86 -0.36
N VAL A 422 5.88 9.75 0.90
CA VAL A 422 6.77 9.50 2.04
C VAL A 422 7.45 8.14 1.92
N CYS A 423 6.72 7.08 1.54
CA CYS A 423 7.27 5.73 1.38
C CYS A 423 8.38 5.70 0.31
N GLY A 424 8.09 6.25 -0.88
CA GLY A 424 9.04 6.27 -1.99
C GLY A 424 10.24 7.18 -1.76
N ALA A 425 10.06 8.31 -1.07
CA ALA A 425 11.13 9.30 -0.87
C ALA A 425 11.97 9.07 0.39
N ALA A 426 11.41 8.51 1.46
CA ALA A 426 12.11 8.31 2.72
C ALA A 426 12.58 6.86 2.90
N LEU A 427 11.68 5.87 2.75
CA LEU A 427 12.01 4.47 3.05
C LEU A 427 12.81 3.82 1.93
N ALA A 428 12.43 4.03 0.67
CA ALA A 428 13.08 3.38 -0.46
C ALA A 428 14.59 3.72 -0.59
N PRO A 429 15.02 5.00 -0.48
CA PRO A 429 16.44 5.32 -0.58
C PRO A 429 17.25 4.74 0.59
N VAL A 430 16.71 4.76 1.82
CA VAL A 430 17.37 4.17 2.99
C VAL A 430 17.61 2.68 2.81
N LEU A 431 16.62 1.94 2.29
CA LEU A 431 16.77 0.51 2.01
C LEU A 431 17.83 0.24 0.95
N LEU A 432 17.80 0.99 -0.16
CA LEU A 432 18.76 0.83 -1.24
C LEU A 432 20.19 1.17 -0.78
N TYR A 433 20.37 2.25 -0.01
CA TYR A 433 21.66 2.58 0.56
C TYR A 433 22.15 1.51 1.53
N ALA A 434 21.29 1.02 2.43
CA ALA A 434 21.67 -0.03 3.38
C ALA A 434 22.07 -1.35 2.68
N LEU A 435 21.49 -1.65 1.51
CA LEU A 435 21.78 -2.86 0.77
C LEU A 435 23.04 -2.75 -0.09
N TYR A 436 23.22 -1.63 -0.79
CA TYR A 436 24.21 -1.47 -1.85
C TYR A 436 25.38 -0.55 -1.52
N TRP A 437 25.23 0.38 -0.57
CA TRP A 437 26.28 1.35 -0.27
C TRP A 437 26.97 1.05 1.07
N PRO A 438 28.22 0.57 1.06
CA PRO A 438 28.96 0.28 2.30
C PRO A 438 29.26 1.54 3.14
N GLY A 439 29.24 2.73 2.54
CA GLY A 439 29.55 4.00 3.21
C GLY A 439 28.36 4.68 3.87
N PHE A 440 27.19 4.01 3.93
CA PHE A 440 25.97 4.59 4.49
C PHE A 440 26.05 4.68 6.03
N THR A 441 25.68 5.84 6.58
CA THR A 441 25.82 6.11 8.02
C THR A 441 24.48 6.35 8.70
N ALA A 442 24.46 6.28 10.03
CA ALA A 442 23.28 6.61 10.83
C ALA A 442 22.81 8.05 10.61
N ARG A 443 23.74 9.01 10.44
CA ARG A 443 23.41 10.40 10.14
C ARG A 443 22.73 10.53 8.78
N GLY A 444 23.25 9.85 7.76
CA GLY A 444 22.63 9.77 6.44
C GLY A 444 21.22 9.18 6.50
N ALA A 445 21.04 8.09 7.25
CA ALA A 445 19.72 7.50 7.45
C ALA A 445 18.72 8.50 8.07
N LEU A 446 19.12 9.24 9.11
CA LEU A 446 18.24 10.24 9.75
C LEU A 446 17.89 11.40 8.81
N TRP A 447 18.86 11.91 8.06
CA TRP A 447 18.65 13.01 7.11
C TRP A 447 17.71 12.61 5.98
N CYS A 448 17.87 11.39 5.46
CA CYS A 448 16.95 10.83 4.48
C CYS A 448 15.54 10.66 5.06
N LEU A 449 15.42 9.98 6.21
CA LEU A 449 14.12 9.67 6.81
C LEU A 449 13.30 10.93 7.10
N TRP A 450 13.87 11.89 7.85
CA TRP A 450 13.13 13.09 8.25
C TRP A 450 13.11 14.17 7.18
N GLY A 451 14.22 14.41 6.49
CA GLY A 451 14.29 15.45 5.48
C GLY A 451 13.41 15.14 4.28
N ALA A 452 13.39 13.89 3.78
CA ALA A 452 12.51 13.50 2.69
C ALA A 452 11.03 13.46 3.11
N THR A 453 10.75 13.12 4.37
CA THR A 453 9.39 13.16 4.94
C THR A 453 8.86 14.59 4.99
N VAL A 454 9.61 15.51 5.60
CA VAL A 454 9.23 16.93 5.69
C VAL A 454 9.07 17.53 4.30
N LEU A 455 10.01 17.25 3.39
CA LEU A 455 9.92 17.72 2.01
C LEU A 455 8.69 17.16 1.29
N SER A 456 8.38 15.88 1.45
CA SER A 456 7.19 15.27 0.84
C SER A 456 5.89 15.85 1.36
N ILE A 457 5.78 16.09 2.67
CA ILE A 457 4.61 16.72 3.29
C ILE A 457 4.47 18.17 2.79
N ALA A 458 5.54 18.97 2.86
CA ALA A 458 5.52 20.35 2.42
C ALA A 458 5.17 20.46 0.93
N ALA A 459 5.77 19.62 0.09
CA ALA A 459 5.50 19.54 -1.34
C ALA A 459 4.01 19.27 -1.63
N LEU A 460 3.37 18.38 -0.87
CA LEU A 460 1.95 18.05 -1.04
C LEU A 460 1.01 19.12 -0.47
N VAL A 461 1.36 19.71 0.67
CA VAL A 461 0.60 20.83 1.28
C VAL A 461 0.63 22.06 0.38
N LEU A 462 1.69 22.26 -0.40
CA LEU A 462 1.79 23.39 -1.32
C LEU A 462 1.31 23.06 -2.74
N SER A 463 0.76 21.86 -3.00
CA SER A 463 0.35 21.41 -4.33
C SER A 463 -1.16 21.60 -4.61
N PRO A 464 -1.60 21.44 -5.87
CA PRO A 464 -3.02 21.56 -6.25
C PRO A 464 -3.93 20.49 -5.61
N TYR A 465 -3.38 19.51 -4.90
CA TYR A 465 -4.15 18.50 -4.18
C TYR A 465 -4.75 18.98 -2.87
N THR A 466 -4.15 19.98 -2.25
CA THR A 466 -4.60 20.52 -0.97
C THR A 466 -5.39 21.81 -1.13
N SER A 467 -5.06 22.64 -2.13
CA SER A 467 -5.72 23.93 -2.34
C SER A 467 -5.87 24.28 -3.84
N GLY A 468 -6.78 25.21 -4.15
CA GLY A 468 -6.87 25.87 -5.45
C GLY A 468 -7.57 25.10 -6.58
N THR A 469 -8.03 23.86 -6.36
CA THR A 469 -8.77 23.09 -7.39
C THR A 469 -10.07 22.47 -6.86
N PRO A 470 -11.10 22.24 -7.71
CA PRO A 470 -12.34 21.60 -7.29
C PRO A 470 -12.16 20.18 -6.71
N ALA A 471 -11.05 19.52 -7.03
CA ALA A 471 -10.71 18.19 -6.54
C ALA A 471 -9.76 18.20 -5.32
N SER A 472 -9.38 19.39 -4.84
CA SER A 472 -8.50 19.57 -3.68
C SER A 472 -9.25 19.38 -2.36
N ILE A 473 -8.50 19.20 -1.26
CA ILE A 473 -9.09 19.10 0.09
C ILE A 473 -9.78 20.42 0.48
N PHE A 474 -9.20 21.58 0.11
CA PHE A 474 -9.73 22.90 0.40
C PHE A 474 -9.97 23.71 -0.90
N PRO A 475 -11.06 23.45 -1.63
CA PRO A 475 -11.33 24.12 -2.91
C PRO A 475 -11.50 25.63 -2.82
N GLY A 476 -11.92 26.15 -1.66
CA GLY A 476 -12.21 27.58 -1.45
C GLY A 476 -11.01 28.43 -1.03
N GLN A 477 -9.82 27.84 -0.87
CA GLN A 477 -8.59 28.58 -0.58
C GLN A 477 -7.52 28.22 -1.62
N ASP A 478 -6.71 29.20 -2.02
CA ASP A 478 -5.57 28.99 -2.94
C ASP A 478 -4.28 29.42 -2.24
N PHE A 479 -3.54 28.44 -1.72
CA PHE A 479 -2.21 28.62 -1.14
C PHE A 479 -1.17 27.73 -1.82
N ARG A 480 -1.46 27.25 -3.04
CA ARG A 480 -0.51 26.44 -3.80
C ARG A 480 0.67 27.32 -4.24
N VAL A 481 1.88 26.78 -4.10
CA VAL A 481 3.12 27.48 -4.49
C VAL A 481 3.63 26.96 -5.83
N TRP A 482 3.16 25.79 -6.27
CA TRP A 482 3.57 25.14 -7.49
C TRP A 482 2.46 24.21 -8.02
N ASP A 483 2.57 23.84 -9.30
CA ASP A 483 1.56 23.05 -10.02
C ASP A 483 1.91 21.56 -10.12
N VAL A 484 2.94 21.12 -9.39
CA VAL A 484 3.34 19.71 -9.35
C VAL A 484 2.44 18.97 -8.38
N THR A 485 1.57 18.11 -8.91
CA THR A 485 0.59 17.36 -8.12
C THR A 485 1.26 16.21 -7.38
N ILE A 486 2.15 15.47 -8.05
CA ILE A 486 2.86 14.33 -7.46
C ILE A 486 4.36 14.62 -7.43
N PRO A 487 4.92 14.93 -6.26
CA PRO A 487 6.28 15.43 -6.16
C PRO A 487 7.36 14.35 -6.28
N GLY A 488 7.02 13.13 -6.73
CA GLY A 488 7.93 11.98 -6.72
C GLY A 488 9.26 12.23 -7.45
N LEU A 489 9.25 13.01 -8.54
CA LEU A 489 10.47 13.37 -9.27
C LEU A 489 11.37 14.37 -8.52
N VAL A 490 10.84 15.03 -7.49
CA VAL A 490 11.58 15.98 -6.65
C VAL A 490 11.92 15.35 -5.30
N THR A 491 10.94 14.75 -4.63
CA THR A 491 11.09 14.23 -3.27
C THR A 491 11.96 12.98 -3.23
N VAL A 492 11.84 12.07 -4.20
CA VAL A 492 12.66 10.85 -4.21
C VAL A 492 14.13 11.16 -4.45
N PRO A 493 14.54 11.92 -5.49
CA PRO A 493 15.94 12.30 -5.65
C PRO A 493 16.45 13.12 -4.46
N ALA A 494 15.65 14.03 -3.90
CA ALA A 494 16.02 14.75 -2.69
C ALA A 494 16.27 13.82 -1.50
N GLY A 495 15.48 12.75 -1.33
CA GLY A 495 15.74 11.73 -0.33
C GLY A 495 17.09 11.03 -0.50
N PHE A 496 17.41 10.60 -1.73
CA PHE A 496 18.74 10.08 -2.06
C PHE A 496 19.84 11.11 -1.73
N LEU A 497 19.69 12.36 -2.19
CA LEU A 497 20.66 13.42 -1.96
C LEU A 497 20.89 13.69 -0.46
N LEU A 498 19.83 13.74 0.35
CA LEU A 498 19.92 13.93 1.79
C LEU A 498 20.61 12.76 2.49
N GLY A 499 20.30 11.52 2.08
CA GLY A 499 20.97 10.32 2.58
C GLY A 499 22.45 10.26 2.23
N TRP A 500 22.79 10.66 1.01
CA TRP A 500 24.16 10.78 0.54
C TRP A 500 24.93 11.87 1.29
N LEU A 501 24.38 13.09 1.33
CA LEU A 501 25.00 14.25 1.97
C LEU A 501 25.22 14.01 3.47
N GLY A 502 24.22 13.45 4.15
CA GLY A 502 24.33 13.09 5.57
C GLY A 502 25.37 12.02 5.85
N SER A 503 25.65 11.13 4.88
CA SER A 503 26.68 10.07 5.01
C SER A 503 28.09 10.53 4.68
N VAL A 504 28.26 11.37 3.67
CA VAL A 504 29.59 11.89 3.29
C VAL A 504 30.08 12.94 4.28
N THR A 505 29.17 13.71 4.88
CA THR A 505 29.52 14.73 5.90
C THR A 505 29.67 14.17 7.31
N ASP A 506 29.49 12.86 7.51
CA ASP A 506 29.64 12.25 8.83
C ASP A 506 31.12 12.11 9.22
N ARG A 507 31.54 12.94 10.18
CA ARG A 507 32.90 12.91 10.74
C ARG A 507 33.25 11.57 11.41
N ARG A 508 32.27 10.79 11.87
CA ARG A 508 32.52 9.47 12.48
C ARG A 508 33.01 8.45 11.46
N ARG A 509 32.57 8.57 10.20
CA ARG A 509 33.09 7.75 9.09
C ARG A 509 34.56 8.08 8.80
N ALA A 510 34.89 9.36 8.71
CA ALA A 510 36.26 9.82 8.51
C ALA A 510 37.21 9.31 9.62
N ALA A 511 36.75 9.31 10.88
CA ALA A 511 37.54 8.79 12.01
C ALA A 511 37.73 7.26 11.99
N GLY A 512 36.74 6.50 11.46
CA GLY A 512 36.82 5.04 11.31
C GLY A 512 37.75 4.60 10.18
N GLU A 513 37.74 5.30 9.05
CA GLU A 513 38.65 5.06 7.92
C GLU A 513 40.11 5.35 8.29
N VAL A 514 40.37 6.40 9.09
CA VAL A 514 41.72 6.72 9.61
C VAL A 514 42.23 5.65 10.58
N ARG A 515 41.41 5.18 11.52
CA ARG A 515 41.81 4.10 12.45
C ARG A 515 42.01 2.75 11.76
N GLY A 516 41.21 2.43 10.74
CA GLY A 516 41.40 1.22 9.93
C GLY A 516 42.71 1.27 9.13
N ALA A 517 43.05 2.43 8.57
CA ALA A 517 44.31 2.65 7.87
C ALA A 517 45.54 2.59 8.80
N GLU A 518 45.42 3.06 10.04
CA GLU A 518 46.46 2.89 11.08
C GLU A 518 46.61 1.43 11.50
N HIS A 519 45.51 0.67 11.62
CA HIS A 519 45.56 -0.73 12.02
C HIS A 519 46.23 -1.63 10.97
N VAL A 520 45.92 -1.41 9.68
CA VAL A 520 46.55 -2.12 8.55
C VAL A 520 48.03 -1.76 8.39
N ARG A 521 48.46 -0.57 8.83
CA ARG A 521 49.88 -0.19 8.91
C ARG A 521 50.61 -0.74 10.14
N SER A 522 49.89 -1.27 11.13
CA SER A 522 50.43 -1.74 12.41
C SER A 522 50.48 -3.27 12.56
N THR A 523 49.88 -4.02 11.62
CA THR A 523 50.03 -5.48 11.52
C THR A 523 51.27 -5.81 10.68
N PRO A 524 52.33 -6.41 11.26
CA PRO A 524 53.56 -6.78 10.53
C PRO A 524 53.36 -7.89 9.50
#